data_AF-A0A3E0X4D1-F1
#
_entry.id   AF-A0A3E0X4D1-F1
#
_cell.length_a   1.000
_cell.length_b   1.000
_cell.length_c   1.000
_cell.angle_alpha   90.00
_cell.angle_beta   90.00
_cell.angle_gamma   90.00
#
_symmetry.space_group_name_H-M   'P 1'
#
loop_
_entity.id
_entity.type
_entity.pdbx_description
1 polymer ?
#
loop_
_entity_poly.entity_id
_entity_poly.type
_entity_poly.pdbx_seq_one_letter_code
_entity_poly.pdbx_strand_id
1 'polypeptide(L)'
;MTTSLLPPNATRLERALEASDAQLSELDLAKVDSLWNPDRCPASLLPWLAWAVGVEGWNSNWTTARQRRVIKTALETRRYRGTLGSLRRELAALGMDILVREWWEIGDTPHHYELDIELTDSAIPDDLHLYIHDVVGRYARESQVLDVVNLYQPVCGATYVGAAITLGDDLCVYPPAE
;
A
#
# COMPACT_ATOMS: atom_id res chain seq x y z
N MET A 1 8.56 51.92 11.19
CA MET A 1 9.35 50.80 11.71
C MET A 1 10.65 51.39 12.20
N THR A 2 10.90 51.35 13.51
CA THR A 2 12.11 51.89 14.14
C THR A 2 13.33 51.17 13.62
N THR A 3 14.31 51.92 13.10
CA THR A 3 15.55 51.42 12.48
C THR A 3 16.53 50.78 13.46
N SER A 4 16.25 50.83 14.76
CA SER A 4 17.08 50.29 15.84
C SER A 4 16.20 49.96 17.05
N LEU A 5 16.51 48.86 17.73
CA LEU A 5 15.95 48.42 19.00
C LEU A 5 16.62 49.10 20.20
N LEU A 6 17.76 49.78 19.98
CA LEU A 6 18.51 50.48 21.02
C LEU A 6 17.92 51.86 21.35
N PRO A 7 18.09 52.34 22.60
CA PRO A 7 17.69 53.69 22.97
C PRO A 7 18.60 54.74 22.30
N PRO A 8 18.14 56.00 22.14
CA PRO A 8 18.86 57.02 21.38
C PRO A 8 20.23 57.41 21.97
N ASN A 9 20.47 57.13 23.25
CA ASN A 9 21.74 57.35 23.96
C ASN A 9 22.76 56.22 23.77
N ALA A 10 22.48 55.21 22.93
CA ALA A 10 23.38 54.10 22.69
C ALA A 10 24.73 54.53 22.09
N THR A 11 25.80 53.95 22.62
CA THR A 11 27.19 54.14 22.22
C THR A 11 27.47 53.54 20.84
N ARG A 12 28.60 53.93 20.23
CA ARG A 12 29.01 53.39 18.91
C ARG A 12 29.26 51.88 18.96
N LEU A 13 29.74 51.34 20.08
CA LEU A 13 29.98 49.91 20.25
C LEU A 13 28.66 49.13 20.29
N GLU A 14 27.67 49.62 21.05
CA GLU A 14 26.35 48.99 21.14
C GLU A 14 25.65 48.95 19.78
N ARG A 15 25.70 50.03 19.00
CA ARG A 15 25.16 50.05 17.63
C ARG A 15 25.91 49.11 16.67
N ALA A 16 27.23 48.95 16.84
CA ALA A 16 28.00 48.02 16.03
C ALA A 16 27.66 46.55 16.35
N LEU A 17 27.38 46.24 17.63
CA LEU A 17 26.88 44.93 18.06
C LEU A 17 25.48 44.66 17.50
N GLU A 18 24.55 45.62 17.63
CA GLU A 18 23.20 45.50 17.06
C GLU A 18 23.24 45.25 15.54
N ALA A 19 24.08 45.98 14.79
CA ALA A 19 24.19 45.79 13.35
C ALA A 19 24.76 44.41 12.98
N SER A 20 25.64 43.85 13.81
CA SER A 20 26.18 42.49 13.61
C SER A 20 25.13 41.43 13.89
N ASP A 21 24.31 41.63 14.93
CA ASP A 21 23.25 40.69 15.36
C ASP A 21 22.01 40.75 14.45
N ALA A 22 21.74 41.90 13.84
CA ALA A 22 20.64 42.09 12.88
C ALA A 22 20.70 41.10 11.71
N GLN A 23 21.90 40.69 11.28
CA GLN A 23 22.09 39.71 10.20
C GLN A 23 21.49 38.33 10.53
N LEU A 24 21.44 37.94 11.81
CA LEU A 24 20.79 36.69 12.23
C LEU A 24 19.27 36.77 12.07
N SER A 25 18.69 37.96 12.27
CA SER A 25 17.25 38.18 12.10
C SER A 25 16.82 38.22 10.63
N GLU A 26 17.77 38.46 9.71
CA GLU A 26 17.54 38.44 8.26
C GLU A 26 17.54 37.03 7.65
N LEU A 27 17.86 35.99 8.44
CA LEU A 27 17.82 34.61 7.98
C LEU A 27 16.39 34.23 7.56
N ASP A 28 16.25 33.80 6.31
CA ASP A 28 14.97 33.35 5.75
C ASP A 28 14.54 32.00 6.34
N LEU A 29 13.78 32.06 7.43
CA LEU A 29 13.20 30.89 8.09
C LEU A 29 12.04 30.27 7.30
N ALA A 30 11.50 30.93 6.26
CA ALA A 30 10.41 30.36 5.47
C ALA A 30 10.81 29.05 4.77
N LYS A 31 12.11 28.87 4.51
CA LYS A 31 12.66 27.62 3.99
C LYS A 31 12.48 26.46 4.96
N VAL A 32 12.57 26.70 6.28
CA VAL A 32 12.40 25.66 7.31
C VAL A 32 10.95 25.20 7.37
N ASP A 33 9.99 26.13 7.35
CA ASP A 33 8.56 25.81 7.33
C ASP A 33 8.16 25.00 6.09
N SER A 34 8.76 25.31 4.95
CA SER A 34 8.51 24.57 3.70
C SER A 34 8.92 23.10 3.72
N LEU A 35 9.81 22.69 4.64
CA LEU A 35 10.32 21.31 4.73
C LEU A 35 9.25 20.32 5.19
N TRP A 36 8.34 20.75 6.07
CA TRP A 36 7.25 19.91 6.56
C TRP A 36 6.04 19.87 5.62
N ASN A 37 6.01 20.72 4.59
CA ASN A 37 4.93 20.73 3.62
C ASN A 37 5.27 19.83 2.41
N PRO A 38 4.52 18.74 2.18
CA PRO A 38 4.78 17.80 1.09
C PRO A 38 4.67 18.41 -0.30
N ASP A 39 4.06 19.59 -0.50
CA ASP A 39 3.99 20.26 -1.82
C ASP A 39 5.12 21.27 -2.03
N ARG A 40 5.59 21.91 -0.95
CA ARG A 40 6.60 22.98 -1.01
C ARG A 40 8.02 22.47 -0.73
N CYS A 41 8.16 21.29 -0.13
CA CYS A 41 9.45 20.70 0.19
C CYS A 41 10.28 20.42 -1.09
N PRO A 42 11.59 20.72 -1.12
CA PRO A 42 12.49 20.38 -2.22
C PRO A 42 12.51 18.87 -2.49
N ALA A 43 12.59 18.47 -3.76
CA ALA A 43 12.53 17.06 -4.15
C ALA A 43 13.65 16.20 -3.53
N SER A 44 14.85 16.78 -3.35
CA SER A 44 15.99 16.11 -2.72
C SER A 44 15.75 15.77 -1.24
N LEU A 45 14.82 16.46 -0.57
CA LEU A 45 14.51 16.28 0.84
C LEU A 45 13.26 15.44 1.09
N LEU A 46 12.51 15.08 0.03
CA LEU A 46 11.33 14.21 0.15
C LEU A 46 11.61 12.87 0.83
N PRO A 47 12.75 12.18 0.60
CA PRO A 47 13.04 10.93 1.32
C PRO A 47 13.17 11.13 2.84
N TRP A 48 13.73 12.26 3.28
CA TRP A 48 13.86 12.60 4.70
C TRP A 48 12.52 12.94 5.32
N LEU A 49 11.67 13.68 4.60
CA LEU A 49 10.29 13.94 5.01
C LEU A 49 9.49 12.63 5.10
N ALA A 50 9.63 11.75 4.12
CA ALA A 50 8.99 10.44 4.11
C ALA A 50 9.42 9.59 5.31
N TRP A 51 10.70 9.60 5.66
CA TRP A 51 11.22 8.95 6.87
C TRP A 51 10.63 9.56 8.14
N ALA A 52 10.58 10.89 8.25
CA ALA A 52 10.04 11.58 9.43
C ALA A 52 8.54 11.30 9.63
N VAL A 53 7.77 11.18 8.54
CA VAL A 53 6.35 10.79 8.57
C VAL A 53 6.19 9.27 8.70
N GLY A 54 7.29 8.53 8.53
CA GLY A 54 7.41 7.07 8.64
C GLY A 54 6.69 6.29 7.55
N VAL A 55 6.84 6.73 6.31
CA VAL A 55 6.43 5.97 5.13
C VAL A 55 7.22 4.66 5.05
N GLU A 56 6.51 3.54 4.90
CA GLU A 56 7.09 2.22 4.64
C GLU A 56 7.07 1.91 3.14
N GLY A 57 8.04 1.13 2.66
CA GLY A 57 8.12 0.76 1.24
C GLY A 57 8.44 1.92 0.31
N TRP A 58 9.21 2.91 0.77
CA TRP A 58 9.62 4.04 -0.05
C TRP A 58 10.47 3.62 -1.24
N ASN A 59 10.16 4.15 -2.43
CA ASN A 59 10.93 3.92 -3.64
C ASN A 59 11.42 5.25 -4.23
N SER A 60 12.75 5.38 -4.34
CA SER A 60 13.42 6.56 -4.89
C SER A 60 13.16 6.77 -6.39
N ASN A 61 12.79 5.71 -7.13
CA ASN A 61 12.52 5.76 -8.56
C ASN A 61 11.09 6.26 -8.89
N TRP A 62 10.25 6.51 -7.88
CA TRP A 62 8.93 7.07 -8.11
C TRP A 62 8.98 8.51 -8.60
N THR A 63 7.97 8.91 -9.38
CA THR A 63 7.79 10.30 -9.77
C THR A 63 7.59 11.17 -8.52
N THR A 64 8.07 12.42 -8.56
CA THR A 64 7.91 13.37 -7.45
C THR A 64 6.44 13.54 -7.05
N ALA A 65 5.51 13.53 -8.01
CA ALA A 65 4.08 13.57 -7.74
C ALA A 65 3.59 12.37 -6.90
N ARG A 66 4.04 11.15 -7.24
CA ARG A 66 3.70 9.93 -6.48
C ARG A 66 4.31 9.97 -5.08
N GLN A 67 5.57 10.36 -4.97
CA GLN A 67 6.27 10.55 -3.69
C GLN A 67 5.51 11.50 -2.75
N ARG A 68 5.10 12.67 -3.25
CA ARG A 68 4.33 13.65 -2.46
C ARG A 68 2.95 13.10 -2.06
N ARG A 69 2.27 12.36 -2.95
CA ARG A 69 0.98 11.73 -2.64
C ARG A 69 1.12 10.73 -1.50
N VAL A 70 2.12 9.84 -1.56
CA VAL A 70 2.37 8.83 -0.51
C VAL A 70 2.63 9.50 0.84
N ILE A 71 3.44 10.57 0.88
CA ILE A 71 3.69 11.33 2.12
C ILE A 71 2.39 11.91 2.68
N LYS A 72 1.51 12.47 1.85
CA LYS A 72 0.23 13.03 2.28
C LYS A 72 -0.72 11.98 2.86
N THR A 73 -0.80 10.81 2.25
CA THR A 73 -1.71 9.74 2.68
C THR A 73 -1.15 8.93 3.84
N ALA A 74 0.16 9.02 4.13
CA ALA A 74 0.84 8.21 5.13
C ALA A 74 0.18 8.23 6.53
N LEU A 75 -0.29 9.41 6.97
CA LEU A 75 -0.93 9.54 8.28
C LEU A 75 -2.27 8.79 8.33
N GLU A 76 -3.08 8.90 7.27
CA GLU A 76 -4.33 8.15 7.17
C GLU A 76 -4.03 6.65 7.15
N THR A 77 -3.08 6.22 6.32
CA THR A 77 -2.63 4.82 6.24
C THR A 77 -2.23 4.23 7.58
N ARG A 78 -1.48 4.98 8.38
CA ARG A 78 -1.08 4.57 9.72
C ARG A 78 -2.24 4.52 10.71
N ARG A 79 -3.23 5.41 10.58
CA ARG A 79 -4.39 5.46 11.50
C ARG A 79 -5.26 4.21 11.42
N TYR A 80 -5.41 3.62 10.24
CA TYR A 80 -6.24 2.43 10.05
C TYR A 80 -5.43 1.13 10.06
N ARG A 81 -4.10 1.18 10.23
CA ARG A 81 -3.23 0.00 10.35
C ARG A 81 -3.69 -0.92 11.49
N GLY A 82 -3.56 -2.22 11.31
CA GLY A 82 -4.00 -3.23 12.29
C GLY A 82 -5.49 -3.52 12.23
N THR A 83 -6.22 -2.93 11.27
CA THR A 83 -7.60 -3.30 10.97
C THR A 83 -7.66 -4.17 9.72
N LEU A 84 -8.60 -5.12 9.68
CA LEU A 84 -8.87 -5.90 8.47
C LEU A 84 -9.22 -5.01 7.27
N GLY A 85 -9.89 -3.88 7.52
CA GLY A 85 -10.20 -2.89 6.48
C GLY A 85 -8.95 -2.28 5.83
N SER A 86 -7.85 -2.13 6.57
CA SER A 86 -6.55 -1.73 6.03
C SER A 86 -6.01 -2.77 5.07
N LEU A 87 -5.96 -4.02 5.53
CA LEU A 87 -5.43 -5.14 4.76
C LEU A 87 -6.21 -5.30 3.45
N ARG A 88 -7.55 -5.25 3.55
CA ARG A 88 -8.45 -5.28 2.40
C ARG A 88 -8.18 -4.12 1.43
N ARG A 89 -7.99 -2.89 1.91
CA ARG A 89 -7.77 -1.72 1.04
C ARG A 89 -6.43 -1.81 0.28
N GLU A 90 -5.37 -2.23 0.95
CA GLU A 90 -4.03 -2.29 0.37
C GLU A 90 -3.93 -3.38 -0.70
N LEU A 91 -4.52 -4.54 -0.44
CA LEU A 91 -4.52 -5.64 -1.39
C LEU A 91 -5.58 -5.45 -2.50
N ALA A 92 -6.72 -4.79 -2.22
CA ALA A 92 -7.66 -4.37 -3.27
C ALA A 92 -7.04 -3.36 -4.25
N ALA A 93 -6.09 -2.52 -3.80
CA ALA A 93 -5.35 -1.63 -4.69
C ALA A 93 -4.48 -2.39 -5.73
N LEU A 94 -4.26 -3.69 -5.52
CA LEU A 94 -3.54 -4.58 -6.43
C LEU A 94 -4.49 -5.37 -7.35
N GLY A 95 -5.80 -5.14 -7.26
CA GLY A 95 -6.80 -5.89 -8.01
C GLY A 95 -7.08 -7.29 -7.46
N MET A 96 -6.73 -7.55 -6.20
CA MET A 96 -7.07 -8.79 -5.49
C MET A 96 -8.25 -8.53 -4.56
N ASP A 97 -9.28 -9.36 -4.65
CA ASP A 97 -10.38 -9.35 -3.69
C ASP A 97 -10.07 -10.28 -2.52
N ILE A 98 -10.43 -9.87 -1.31
CA ILE A 98 -10.07 -10.60 -0.10
C ILE A 98 -11.28 -10.80 0.77
N LEU A 99 -11.37 -12.02 1.25
CA LEU A 99 -12.21 -12.43 2.34
C LEU A 99 -11.31 -12.84 3.51
N VAL A 100 -11.56 -12.24 4.67
CA VAL A 100 -10.86 -12.60 5.91
C VAL A 100 -11.81 -13.48 6.70
N ARG A 101 -11.37 -14.68 7.08
CA ARG A 101 -12.09 -15.55 8.01
C ARG A 101 -11.41 -15.52 9.36
N GLU A 102 -12.16 -15.12 10.39
CA GLU A 102 -11.63 -15.04 11.75
C GLU A 102 -11.90 -16.35 12.53
N TRP A 103 -11.14 -16.59 13.60
CA TRP A 103 -11.20 -17.82 14.38
C TRP A 103 -12.61 -18.22 14.84
N TRP A 104 -13.51 -17.27 15.12
CA TRP A 104 -14.88 -17.58 15.53
C TRP A 104 -15.77 -18.10 14.39
N GLU A 105 -15.37 -17.90 13.13
CA GLU A 105 -16.08 -18.42 11.95
C GLU A 105 -15.59 -19.82 11.59
N ILE A 106 -14.30 -20.11 11.84
CA ILE A 106 -13.64 -21.38 11.52
C ILE A 106 -13.71 -22.36 12.71
N GLY A 107 -13.92 -21.85 13.92
CA GLY A 107 -13.87 -22.63 15.15
C GLY A 107 -12.44 -22.89 15.64
N ASP A 108 -11.52 -21.99 15.35
CA ASP A 108 -10.09 -22.10 15.68
C ASP A 108 -9.72 -21.36 16.99
N THR A 109 -8.44 -21.36 17.34
CA THR A 109 -7.89 -20.70 18.52
C THR A 109 -8.06 -19.18 18.48
N PRO A 110 -8.31 -18.52 19.63
CA PRO A 110 -8.52 -17.07 19.64
C PRO A 110 -7.34 -16.29 19.05
N HIS A 111 -7.65 -15.27 18.25
CA HIS A 111 -6.70 -14.39 17.54
C HIS A 111 -6.07 -14.96 16.28
N HIS A 112 -6.50 -16.13 15.84
CA HIS A 112 -6.10 -16.72 14.57
C HIS A 112 -7.04 -16.31 13.44
N TYR A 113 -6.51 -16.20 12.23
CA TYR A 113 -7.29 -15.87 11.04
C TYR A 113 -6.70 -16.50 9.78
N GLU A 114 -7.58 -16.72 8.81
CA GLU A 114 -7.24 -17.18 7.47
C GLU A 114 -7.56 -16.10 6.44
N LEU A 115 -6.73 -16.03 5.40
CA LEU A 115 -6.90 -15.13 4.28
C LEU A 115 -7.29 -15.89 3.03
N ASP A 116 -8.44 -15.56 2.49
CA ASP A 116 -8.94 -16.05 1.21
C ASP A 116 -8.79 -14.94 0.17
N ILE A 117 -7.88 -15.13 -0.79
CA ILE A 117 -7.53 -14.15 -1.80
C ILE A 117 -7.98 -14.62 -3.19
N GLU A 118 -8.87 -13.85 -3.81
CA GLU A 118 -9.30 -14.04 -5.21
C GLU A 118 -8.40 -13.26 -6.16
N LEU A 119 -7.87 -13.97 -7.16
CA LEU A 119 -7.07 -13.40 -8.24
C LEU A 119 -7.92 -13.27 -9.49
N THR A 120 -8.44 -12.07 -9.76
CA THR A 120 -9.39 -11.86 -10.86
C THR A 120 -8.73 -11.80 -12.24
N ASP A 121 -7.50 -11.29 -12.36
CA ASP A 121 -6.89 -11.04 -13.69
C ASP A 121 -5.34 -11.02 -13.72
N SER A 122 -4.70 -11.51 -12.65
CA SER A 122 -3.24 -11.46 -12.50
C SER A 122 -2.64 -12.86 -12.56
N ALA A 123 -1.72 -13.10 -13.51
CA ALA A 123 -0.85 -14.28 -13.46
C ALA A 123 -0.08 -14.26 -12.14
N ILE A 124 -0.15 -15.31 -11.33
CA ILE A 124 0.53 -15.41 -10.03
C ILE A 124 2.03 -15.29 -10.25
N PRO A 125 2.67 -14.16 -9.89
CA PRO A 125 4.13 -14.07 -9.96
C PRO A 125 4.74 -15.02 -8.92
N ASP A 126 5.87 -15.65 -9.23
CA ASP A 126 6.55 -16.56 -8.29
C ASP A 126 6.88 -15.88 -6.95
N ASP A 127 7.06 -14.55 -6.94
CA ASP A 127 7.36 -13.71 -5.78
C ASP A 127 6.12 -13.16 -5.06
N LEU A 128 4.90 -13.45 -5.53
CA LEU A 128 3.66 -12.94 -4.92
C LEU A 128 3.53 -13.31 -3.46
N HIS A 129 3.92 -14.53 -3.11
CA HIS A 129 3.85 -15.02 -1.73
C HIS A 129 4.69 -14.16 -0.77
N LEU A 130 5.92 -13.79 -1.17
CA LEU A 130 6.78 -12.90 -0.39
C LEU A 130 6.14 -11.53 -0.22
N TYR A 131 5.51 -11.04 -1.28
CA TYR A 131 4.84 -9.75 -1.27
C TYR A 131 3.60 -9.73 -0.37
N ILE A 132 2.76 -10.78 -0.42
CA ILE A 132 1.60 -10.93 0.47
C ILE A 132 2.07 -10.99 1.92
N HIS A 133 3.11 -11.78 2.22
CA HIS A 133 3.68 -11.84 3.57
C HIS A 133 4.20 -10.48 4.04
N ASP A 134 4.84 -9.69 3.17
CA ASP A 134 5.29 -8.33 3.49
C ASP A 134 4.12 -7.35 3.70
N VAL A 135 3.05 -7.45 2.93
CA VAL A 135 1.83 -6.65 3.13
C VAL A 135 1.14 -7.03 4.44
N VAL A 136 0.96 -8.33 4.70
CA VAL A 136 0.38 -8.82 5.95
C VAL A 136 1.23 -8.36 7.14
N GLY A 137 2.56 -8.53 7.10
CA GLY A 137 3.45 -8.13 8.18
C GLY A 137 3.42 -6.63 8.49
N ARG A 138 3.13 -5.77 7.51
CA ARG A 138 3.03 -4.31 7.70
C ARG A 138 1.68 -3.84 8.20
N TYR A 139 0.61 -4.52 7.80
CA TYR A 139 -0.75 -4.01 8.00
C TYR A 139 -1.60 -4.81 8.98
N ALA A 140 -1.31 -6.10 9.17
CA ALA A 140 -2.00 -6.92 10.16
C ALA A 140 -1.64 -6.47 11.58
N ARG A 141 -2.54 -6.77 12.52
CA ARG A 141 -2.30 -6.51 13.93
C ARG A 141 -1.33 -7.56 14.48
N GLU A 142 -0.27 -7.15 15.18
CA GLU A 142 0.74 -8.08 15.73
C GLU A 142 0.17 -9.10 16.74
N SER A 143 -0.97 -8.80 17.36
CA SER A 143 -1.63 -9.75 18.26
C SER A 143 -2.40 -10.85 17.53
N GLN A 144 -2.59 -10.74 16.21
CA GLN A 144 -3.27 -11.75 15.40
C GLN A 144 -2.24 -12.61 14.68
N VAL A 145 -2.57 -13.89 14.51
CA VAL A 145 -1.72 -14.88 13.85
C VAL A 145 -2.38 -15.30 12.53
N LEU A 146 -1.64 -15.18 11.44
CA LEU A 146 -2.06 -15.70 10.14
C LEU A 146 -1.65 -17.17 10.04
N ASP A 147 -2.62 -18.07 9.92
CA ASP A 147 -2.31 -19.51 9.77
C ASP A 147 -2.23 -19.94 8.32
N VAL A 148 -3.22 -19.55 7.51
CA VAL A 148 -3.36 -20.02 6.14
C VAL A 148 -3.69 -18.87 5.20
N VAL A 149 -3.04 -18.88 4.03
CA VAL A 149 -3.38 -18.04 2.88
C VAL A 149 -3.87 -18.96 1.76
N ASN A 150 -5.16 -18.88 1.44
CA ASN A 150 -5.75 -19.57 0.31
C ASN A 150 -5.81 -18.63 -0.90
N LEU A 151 -5.20 -19.05 -1.99
CA LEU A 151 -5.23 -18.34 -3.27
C LEU A 151 -6.16 -19.09 -4.22
N TYR A 152 -7.20 -18.42 -4.71
CA TYR A 152 -8.10 -18.97 -5.72
C TYR A 152 -8.16 -18.06 -6.95
N GLN A 153 -8.20 -18.68 -8.11
CA GLN A 153 -8.34 -18.00 -9.39
C GLN A 153 -9.52 -18.63 -10.13
N PRO A 154 -10.64 -17.92 -10.30
CA PRO A 154 -11.75 -18.42 -11.10
C PRO A 154 -11.32 -18.50 -12.58
N VAL A 155 -11.37 -19.70 -13.16
CA VAL A 155 -11.09 -19.90 -14.59
C VAL A 155 -12.41 -20.11 -15.32
N CYS A 156 -12.77 -19.19 -16.21
CA CYS A 156 -13.90 -19.38 -17.13
C CYS A 156 -13.41 -20.10 -18.40
N GLY A 157 -13.72 -21.38 -18.55
CA GLY A 157 -13.41 -22.18 -19.73
C GLY A 157 -14.66 -22.78 -20.37
N ALA A 158 -14.70 -22.84 -21.71
CA ALA A 158 -15.76 -23.54 -22.44
C ALA A 158 -15.43 -25.04 -22.51
N THR A 159 -16.21 -25.87 -21.81
CA THR A 159 -16.10 -27.33 -21.89
C THR A 159 -17.11 -27.86 -22.90
N TYR A 160 -16.63 -28.49 -23.97
CA TYR A 160 -17.49 -29.12 -24.96
C TYR A 160 -17.74 -30.59 -24.59
N VAL A 161 -19.00 -30.94 -24.36
CA VAL A 161 -19.42 -32.32 -24.12
C VAL A 161 -20.10 -32.84 -25.39
N GLY A 162 -19.57 -33.92 -25.96
CA GLY A 162 -20.15 -34.62 -27.11
C GLY A 162 -20.65 -35.99 -26.72
N ALA A 163 -21.82 -36.38 -27.23
CA ALA A 163 -22.34 -37.73 -27.15
C ALA A 163 -22.57 -38.27 -28.56
N ALA A 164 -22.17 -39.52 -28.80
CA ALA A 164 -22.48 -40.24 -30.03
C ALA A 164 -23.35 -41.45 -29.70
N ILE A 165 -24.46 -41.59 -30.41
CA ILE A 165 -25.34 -42.76 -30.33
C ILE A 165 -25.05 -43.60 -31.56
N THR A 166 -24.53 -44.81 -31.35
CA THR A 166 -24.39 -45.79 -32.41
C THR A 166 -25.61 -46.70 -32.39
N LEU A 167 -26.41 -46.64 -33.46
CA LEU A 167 -27.47 -47.60 -33.72
C LEU A 167 -26.88 -48.68 -34.64
N GLY A 168 -26.86 -49.92 -34.19
CA GLY A 168 -26.52 -51.08 -34.99
C GLY A 168 -27.75 -51.96 -35.15
N ASP A 169 -28.04 -52.39 -36.36
CA ASP A 169 -29.07 -53.40 -36.65
C ASP A 169 -28.37 -54.70 -37.07
N ASP A 170 -28.77 -55.82 -36.48
CA ASP A 170 -28.34 -57.15 -36.91
C ASP A 170 -29.28 -57.67 -38.01
N LEU A 171 -28.78 -57.77 -39.24
CA LEU A 171 -29.52 -58.34 -40.37
C LEU A 171 -29.14 -59.82 -40.58
N CYS A 172 -30.00 -60.72 -40.16
CA CYS A 172 -29.88 -62.14 -40.49
C CYS A 172 -30.50 -62.43 -41.86
N VAL A 173 -29.66 -62.75 -42.85
CA VAL A 173 -30.08 -63.18 -44.19
C VAL A 173 -30.28 -64.70 -44.19
N TYR A 174 -31.51 -65.15 -44.44
CA TYR A 174 -31.81 -66.57 -44.64
C TYR A 174 -31.71 -66.95 -46.12
N PRO A 175 -31.26 -68.17 -46.44
CA PRO A 175 -31.27 -68.67 -47.80
C PRO A 175 -32.70 -68.84 -48.34
N PRO A 176 -32.92 -68.64 -49.65
CA PRO A 176 -34.24 -68.80 -50.27
C PRO A 176 -34.73 -70.24 -50.15
N ALA A 177 -35.99 -70.42 -49.76
CA ALA A 177 -36.63 -71.73 -49.70
C ALA A 177 -36.92 -72.25 -51.12
N GLU A 178 -36.55 -73.52 -51.39
CA GLU A 178 -36.85 -74.26 -52.64
C GLU A 178 -38.33 -74.58 -52.78
#